data_AF-A0A379XTJ1-F1
#
_entry.id   AF-A0A379XTJ1-F1
#
_cell.length_a   1.000
_cell.length_b   1.000
_cell.length_c   1.000
_cell.angle_alpha   90.00
_cell.angle_beta   90.00
_cell.angle_gamma   90.00
#
_symmetry.space_group_name_H-M   'P 1'
#
loop_
_entity.id
_entity.type
_entity.pdbx_description
1 polymer ?
#
loop_
_entity_poly.entity_id
_entity_poly.type
_entity_poly.pdbx_seq_one_letter_code
_entity_poly.pdbx_strand_id
1 'polypeptide(L)' 'MSEREIRSQLEKGDSLAFEKTALYKKVYKLAEARTGRTLAREMLPGIQLESPKITRKLTTAWFAKRVDERRARCMGR' A
#
# COMPACT_ATOMS: atom_id res chain seq x y z
N MET A 1 -24.07 -3.20 -10.19
CA MET A 1 -23.46 -1.88 -10.44
C MET A 1 -23.53 -1.67 -11.93
N SER A 2 -24.08 -0.54 -12.35
CA SER A 2 -24.13 -0.16 -13.75
C SER A 2 -22.76 0.32 -14.23
N GLU A 3 -22.54 0.27 -15.54
CA GLU A 3 -21.31 0.74 -16.18
C GLU A 3 -21.03 2.23 -15.90
N ARG A 4 -22.09 3.05 -15.88
CA ARG A 4 -22.01 4.48 -15.51
C ARG A 4 -21.51 4.69 -14.07
N GLU A 5 -22.01 3.89 -13.12
CA GLU A 5 -21.54 3.96 -11.73
C GLU A 5 -20.08 3.52 -11.59
N ILE A 6 -19.65 2.51 -12.38
CA ILE A 6 -18.25 2.04 -12.39
C ILE A 6 -17.37 3.17 -12.92
N ARG A 7 -17.72 3.78 -14.06
CA ARG A 7 -16.96 4.88 -14.66
C ARG A 7 -16.81 6.06 -13.71
N SER A 8 -17.91 6.53 -13.12
CA SER A 8 -17.90 7.65 -12.16
C SER A 8 -17.04 7.37 -10.93
N GLN A 9 -16.96 6.12 -10.48
CA GLN A 9 -16.08 5.76 -9.36
C GLN A 9 -14.62 5.69 -9.79
N LEU A 10 -14.32 5.17 -10.98
CA LEU A 10 -12.94 5.13 -11.52
C LEU A 10 -12.36 6.53 -11.76
N GLU A 11 -13.18 7.51 -12.13
CA GLU A 11 -12.76 8.91 -12.29
C GLU A 11 -12.26 9.55 -10.98
N LYS A 12 -12.55 8.94 -9.83
CA LYS A 12 -12.01 9.37 -8.53
C LYS A 12 -10.62 8.81 -8.24
N GLY A 13 -10.03 8.03 -9.15
CA GLY A 13 -8.79 7.26 -8.94
C GLY A 13 -7.60 8.08 -8.44
N ASP A 14 -7.52 9.36 -8.80
CA ASP A 14 -6.45 10.27 -8.39
C ASP A 14 -6.70 10.94 -7.02
N SER A 15 -7.72 10.48 -6.27
CA SER A 15 -8.11 11.03 -4.99
C SER A 15 -8.23 9.96 -3.91
N LEU A 16 -7.99 10.37 -2.65
CA LEU A 16 -8.22 9.53 -1.47
C LEU A 16 -9.69 9.08 -1.30
N ALA A 17 -10.63 9.67 -2.04
CA ALA A 17 -12.03 9.26 -2.02
C ALA A 17 -12.26 7.92 -2.75
N PHE A 18 -11.35 7.50 -3.65
CA PHE A 18 -11.51 6.29 -4.45
C PHE A 18 -11.62 5.02 -3.60
N GLU A 19 -10.78 4.91 -2.56
CA GLU A 19 -10.73 3.73 -1.69
C GLU A 19 -12.04 3.52 -0.91
N LYS A 20 -12.82 4.58 -0.73
CA LYS A 20 -14.12 4.54 -0.04
C LYS A 20 -15.25 4.07 -0.95
N THR A 21 -15.03 4.02 -2.27
CA THR A 21 -16.04 3.66 -3.27
C THR A 21 -16.48 2.20 -3.20
N ALA A 22 -17.68 1.91 -3.71
CA ALA A 22 -18.23 0.55 -3.72
C ALA A 22 -17.44 -0.36 -4.68
N LEU A 23 -16.94 0.19 -5.79
CA LEU A 23 -16.14 -0.50 -6.78
C LEU A 23 -14.84 -1.03 -6.16
N TYR A 24 -14.06 -0.15 -5.52
CA TYR A 24 -12.81 -0.52 -4.87
C TYR A 24 -13.01 -1.67 -3.87
N LYS A 25 -14.00 -1.55 -2.98
CA LYS A 25 -14.33 -2.59 -1.99
C LYS A 25 -14.74 -3.91 -2.64
N LYS A 26 -15.54 -3.87 -3.70
CA LYS A 26 -16.02 -5.07 -4.40
C LYS A 26 -14.91 -5.81 -5.16
N VAL A 27 -14.06 -5.09 -5.88
CA VAL A 27 -12.92 -5.68 -6.61
C VAL A 27 -12.04 -6.47 -5.67
N TYR A 28 -11.69 -5.87 -4.54
CA TYR A 28 -10.87 -6.56 -3.57
C TYR A 28 -11.58 -7.71 -2.88
N LYS A 29 -12.87 -7.59 -2.54
CA LYS A 29 -13.64 -8.72 -2.00
C LYS A 29 -13.62 -9.92 -2.95
N LEU A 30 -13.71 -9.69 -4.26
CA LEU A 30 -13.60 -10.74 -5.27
C LEU A 30 -12.19 -11.34 -5.34
N ALA A 31 -11.15 -10.50 -5.27
CA ALA A 31 -9.76 -10.96 -5.30
C ALA A 31 -9.37 -11.75 -4.03
N GLU A 32 -9.85 -11.34 -2.87
CA GLU A 32 -9.66 -12.03 -1.59
C GLU A 32 -10.40 -13.36 -1.56
N ALA A 33 -11.64 -13.41 -2.09
CA ALA A 33 -12.38 -14.66 -2.23
C ALA A 33 -11.67 -15.67 -3.15
N ARG A 34 -10.99 -15.20 -4.20
CA ARG A 34 -10.21 -16.07 -5.10
C ARG A 34 -8.89 -16.54 -4.50
N THR A 35 -8.24 -15.72 -3.70
CA THR A 35 -6.91 -16.02 -3.14
C THR A 35 -6.99 -16.67 -1.76
N GLY A 36 -8.16 -16.69 -1.13
CA GLY A 36 -8.38 -17.26 0.20
C GLY A 36 -7.72 -16.47 1.34
N ARG A 37 -7.19 -15.27 1.05
CA ARG A 37 -6.50 -14.41 2.03
C ARG A 37 -6.82 -12.94 1.82
N THR A 38 -6.72 -12.17 2.89
CA THR A 38 -6.83 -10.71 2.82
C THR A 38 -5.66 -10.13 2.04
N LEU A 39 -5.95 -9.29 1.05
CA LEU A 39 -4.92 -8.68 0.20
C LEU A 39 -4.50 -7.33 0.79
N ALA A 40 -3.19 -7.11 0.82
CA ALA A 40 -2.62 -5.82 1.22
C ALA A 40 -3.07 -4.73 0.24
N ARG A 41 -3.49 -3.59 0.79
CA ARG A 41 -3.93 -2.41 0.01
C ARG A 41 -2.78 -1.50 -0.34
N GLU A 42 -1.81 -1.46 0.57
CA GLU A 42 -0.54 -0.79 0.44
C GLU A 42 0.52 -1.74 0.99
N MET A 43 1.72 -1.69 0.43
CA MET A 43 2.84 -2.48 0.94
C MET A 43 4.14 -1.72 0.71
N LEU A 44 4.98 -1.69 1.73
CA LEU A 44 6.34 -1.19 1.56
C LEU A 44 7.12 -2.13 0.64
N PRO A 45 7.80 -1.61 -0.39
CA PRO A 45 8.54 -2.44 -1.32
C PRO A 45 9.69 -3.16 -0.61
N GLY A 46 9.81 -4.46 -0.88
CA GLY A 46 10.89 -5.31 -0.38
C GLY A 46 12.14 -5.31 -1.27
N ILE A 47 12.43 -4.22 -1.98
CA ILE A 47 13.58 -4.14 -2.91
C ILE A 47 14.88 -4.22 -2.10
N GLN A 48 15.82 -5.06 -2.52
CA GLN A 48 17.12 -5.20 -1.88
C GLN A 48 17.97 -3.93 -2.09
N LEU A 49 18.60 -3.46 -1.03
CA LEU A 49 19.48 -2.30 -1.06
C LEU A 49 20.92 -2.72 -1.32
N GLU A 50 21.54 -2.12 -2.33
CA GLU A 50 22.93 -2.37 -2.71
C GLU A 50 23.79 -1.14 -2.40
N SER A 51 24.85 -1.33 -1.61
CA SER A 51 25.82 -0.27 -1.30
C SER A 51 27.12 -0.88 -0.78
N PRO A 52 28.29 -0.28 -1.09
CA PRO A 52 29.58 -0.73 -0.53
C PRO A 52 29.63 -0.79 0.99
N LYS A 53 28.73 -0.07 1.69
CA LYS A 53 28.66 -0.03 3.16
C LYS A 53 27.66 -1.02 3.75
N ILE A 54 26.90 -1.73 2.93
CA ILE A 54 25.86 -2.67 3.36
C ILE A 54 26.47 -4.07 3.40
N THR A 55 26.63 -4.61 4.60
CA THR A 55 27.23 -5.95 4.83
C THR A 55 26.19 -7.06 5.03
N ARG A 56 24.90 -6.72 4.98
CA ARG A 56 23.77 -7.64 5.22
C ARG A 56 22.64 -7.35 4.25
N LYS A 57 21.78 -8.32 3.98
CA LYS A 57 20.60 -8.13 3.11
C LYS A 57 19.60 -7.18 3.76
N LEU A 58 19.59 -5.93 3.30
CA LEU A 58 18.63 -4.91 3.73
C LEU A 58 17.65 -4.63 2.59
N THR A 59 16.44 -4.20 2.96
CA THR A 59 15.39 -3.85 1.99
C THR A 59 14.94 -2.41 2.14
N THR A 60 14.31 -1.86 1.11
CA THR A 60 13.67 -0.54 1.19
C THR A 60 12.66 -0.46 2.33
N ALA A 61 11.90 -1.53 2.58
CA ALA A 61 11.02 -1.64 3.76
C ALA A 61 11.79 -1.52 5.08
N TRP A 62 12.97 -2.14 5.22
CA TRP A 62 13.83 -1.98 6.39
C TRP A 62 14.26 -0.52 6.59
N PHE A 63 14.68 0.14 5.51
CA PHE A 63 15.12 1.54 5.57
C PHE A 63 13.98 2.48 5.94
N ALA A 64 12.80 2.33 5.30
CA ALA A 64 11.61 3.11 5.61
C ALA A 64 11.21 3.00 7.09
N LYS A 65 11.20 1.79 7.64
CA LYS A 65 10.92 1.56 9.06
C LYS A 65 11.94 2.25 9.97
N ARG A 66 13.23 2.16 9.67
CA ARG A 66 14.31 2.79 10.47
C ARG A 66 14.22 4.30 10.50
N VAL A 67 13.86 4.91 9.37
CA VAL A 67 13.66 6.37 9.28
C VAL A 67 12.44 6.78 10.11
N ASP A 68 11.32 6.06 9.99
CA ASP A 68 10.11 6.37 10.75
C ASP A 68 10.31 6.20 12.26
N GLU A 69 10.99 5.14 12.71
CA GLU A 69 11.36 4.95 14.12
C GLU A 69 12.17 6.13 14.67
N ARG A 70 13.10 6.68 13.87
CA ARG A 70 13.86 7.88 14.25
C ARG A 70 12.95 9.10 14.32
N ARG A 71 12.09 9.32 13.31
CA ARG A 71 11.11 10.42 13.30
C ARG A 71 10.22 10.36 14.54
N ALA A 72 9.62 9.22 14.84
CA ALA A 72 8.72 9.04 15.97
C ALA A 72 9.41 9.37 17.31
N ARG A 73 10.66 8.93 17.51
CA ARG A 73 11.44 9.31 18.69
C ARG A 73 11.73 10.81 18.79
N CYS A 74 11.91 11.49 17.67
CA CYS A 74 12.08 12.94 17.67
C CYS A 74 10.77 13.67 17.98
N MET A 75 9.62 13.18 17.48
CA MET A 75 8.31 13.80 17.71
C MET A 75 7.74 13.53 19.11
N GLY A 76 8.20 12.49 19.79
CA GLY A 76 7.82 12.18 21.18
C GLY A 76 8.70 12.87 22.23
N ARG A 77 9.61 13.75 21.82
CA ARG A 77 10.36 14.67 22.67
C ARG A 77 9.66 16.01 22.70
#